data_AF-A0A7K3F211-F1
#
_entry.id   AF-A0A7K3F211-F1
#
_cell.length_a   1.000
_cell.length_b   1.000
_cell.length_c   1.000
_cell.angle_alpha   90.00
_cell.angle_beta   90.00
_cell.angle_gamma   90.00
#
_symmetry.space_group_name_H-M   'P 1'
#
loop_
_entity.id
_entity.type
_entity.pdbx_description
1 polymer ?
#
loop_
_entity_poly.entity_id
_entity_poly.type
_entity_poly.pdbx_seq_one_letter_code
_entity_poly.pdbx_strand_id
1 'polypeptide(L)'
;PARRAGRPPVRPVEVAEAAGKLAAEHDLVLVEGAGGLLVRFDAEGGTLADAASLLGAPVLLVAAAGLGTLNTTELTARELRARGLELPGVVIGSWPEAPDLAARCNLADLPDVAGAPLLGAVAAGAGDLAPPVFRRAAPGWLAPPLDGTWDAAGFGRREAP
;
A
#
# COMPACT_ATOMS: atom_id res chain seq x y z
N PRO A 1 -14.49 -0.17 14.01
CA PRO A 1 -15.38 -0.42 12.84
C PRO A 1 -16.62 0.49 12.89
N ALA A 2 -17.11 0.97 11.74
CA ALA A 2 -18.29 1.87 11.65
C ALA A 2 -19.49 1.35 12.47
N ARG A 3 -19.73 0.03 12.43
CA ARG A 3 -20.72 -0.67 13.26
C ARG A 3 -20.55 -0.45 14.77
N ARG A 4 -19.32 -0.50 15.30
CA ARG A 4 -19.04 -0.22 16.72
C ARG A 4 -19.12 1.27 17.06
N ALA A 5 -18.97 2.13 16.07
CA ALA A 5 -19.05 3.59 16.22
C ALA A 5 -20.46 4.15 15.96
N GLY A 6 -21.46 3.29 15.69
CA GLY A 6 -22.84 3.71 15.38
C GLY A 6 -22.98 4.52 14.08
N ARG A 7 -21.99 4.46 13.18
CA ARG A 7 -22.01 5.18 11.90
C ARG A 7 -22.55 4.27 10.79
N PRO A 8 -23.24 4.82 9.77
CA PRO A 8 -23.68 4.03 8.63
C PRO A 8 -22.47 3.38 7.93
N PRO A 9 -22.62 2.16 7.38
CA PRO A 9 -21.58 1.55 6.56
C PRO A 9 -21.37 2.37 5.29
N VAL A 10 -20.16 2.30 4.75
CA VAL A 10 -19.82 2.94 3.47
C VAL A 10 -19.82 1.85 2.41
N ARG A 11 -20.59 2.02 1.33
CA ARG A 11 -20.65 1.06 0.23
C ARG A 11 -19.54 1.37 -0.79
N PRO A 12 -19.01 0.36 -1.51
CA PRO A 12 -18.00 0.59 -2.55
C PRO A 12 -18.40 1.62 -3.60
N VAL A 13 -19.67 1.67 -3.98
CA VAL A 13 -20.20 2.67 -4.93
C VAL A 13 -20.08 4.10 -4.39
N GLU A 14 -20.29 4.30 -3.09
CA GLU A 14 -20.18 5.62 -2.46
C GLU A 14 -18.72 6.09 -2.43
N VAL A 15 -17.79 5.16 -2.21
CA VAL A 15 -16.35 5.42 -2.33
C VAL A 15 -16.00 5.82 -3.76
N ALA A 16 -16.47 5.04 -4.75
CA ALA A 16 -16.19 5.30 -6.16
C ALA A 16 -16.77 6.64 -6.63
N GLU A 17 -17.99 6.98 -6.25
CA GLU A 17 -18.60 8.28 -6.58
C GLU A 17 -17.86 9.45 -5.93
N ALA A 18 -17.46 9.32 -4.65
CA ALA A 18 -16.73 10.37 -3.96
C ALA A 18 -15.34 10.57 -4.56
N ALA A 19 -14.60 9.48 -4.82
CA ALA A 19 -13.28 9.53 -5.45
C ALA A 19 -13.36 10.07 -6.88
N GLY A 20 -14.36 9.68 -7.67
CA GLY A 20 -14.56 10.18 -9.03
C GLY A 20 -14.84 11.69 -9.08
N LYS A 21 -15.58 12.22 -8.11
CA LYS A 21 -15.79 13.68 -7.98
C LYS A 21 -14.48 14.40 -7.65
N LEU A 22 -13.71 13.88 -6.70
CA LEU A 22 -12.40 14.45 -6.33
C LEU A 22 -11.41 14.40 -7.50
N ALA A 23 -11.44 13.32 -8.29
CA ALA A 23 -10.56 13.15 -9.45
C ALA A 23 -10.87 14.14 -10.60
N ALA A 24 -12.04 14.77 -10.61
CA ALA A 24 -12.35 15.83 -11.56
C ALA A 24 -11.67 17.18 -11.19
N GLU A 25 -11.26 17.35 -9.94
CA GLU A 25 -10.71 18.60 -9.40
C GLU A 25 -9.23 18.47 -8.94
N HIS A 26 -8.70 17.26 -8.89
CA HIS A 26 -7.36 16.96 -8.39
C HIS A 26 -6.60 16.00 -9.31
N ASP A 27 -5.30 16.25 -9.48
CA ASP A 27 -4.42 15.42 -10.31
C ASP A 27 -4.18 14.02 -9.71
N LEU A 28 -4.29 13.89 -8.38
CA LEU A 28 -4.10 12.64 -7.65
C LEU A 28 -5.11 12.52 -6.51
N VAL A 29 -5.82 11.39 -6.47
CA VAL A 29 -6.71 11.01 -5.37
C VAL A 29 -6.24 9.69 -4.79
N LEU A 30 -5.94 9.69 -3.48
CA LEU A 30 -5.58 8.49 -2.75
C LEU A 30 -6.81 7.98 -1.98
N VAL A 31 -7.17 6.72 -2.20
CA VAL A 31 -8.23 6.03 -1.47
C VAL A 31 -7.60 5.00 -0.54
N GLU A 32 -7.63 5.28 0.75
CA GLU A 32 -7.18 4.34 1.78
C GLU A 32 -8.33 3.43 2.22
N GLY A 33 -8.10 2.12 2.25
CA GLY A 33 -9.02 1.17 2.86
C GLY A 33 -8.94 1.17 4.38
N ALA A 34 -9.71 0.28 5.01
CA ALA A 34 -9.62 0.04 6.45
C ALA A 34 -9.16 -1.40 6.71
N GLY A 35 -7.85 -1.60 6.89
CA GLY A 35 -7.24 -2.92 7.03
C GLY A 35 -6.83 -3.52 5.68
N GLY A 36 -7.10 -4.81 5.47
CA GLY A 36 -6.75 -5.51 4.22
C GLY A 36 -7.71 -5.23 3.06
N LEU A 37 -7.25 -5.56 1.84
CA LEU A 37 -7.98 -5.37 0.57
C LEU A 37 -9.43 -5.88 0.60
N LEU A 38 -9.67 -7.02 1.26
CA LEU A 38 -10.96 -7.71 1.32
C LEU A 38 -11.74 -7.46 2.62
N VAL A 39 -11.36 -6.44 3.40
CA VAL A 39 -12.16 -6.05 4.57
C VAL A 39 -13.50 -5.48 4.11
N ARG A 40 -14.58 -6.02 4.69
CA ARG A 40 -15.95 -5.65 4.34
C ARG A 40 -16.36 -4.33 4.99
N PHE A 41 -16.81 -3.40 4.17
CA PHE A 41 -17.29 -2.08 4.59
C PHE A 41 -18.76 -2.09 5.01
N ASP A 42 -19.55 -2.98 4.40
CA ASP A 42 -20.99 -3.09 4.60
C ASP A 42 -21.44 -4.54 4.89
N ALA A 43 -22.75 -4.73 5.06
CA ALA A 43 -23.35 -6.04 5.31
C ALA A 43 -23.47 -6.90 4.03
N GLU A 44 -23.44 -6.25 2.86
CA GLU A 44 -23.51 -6.90 1.54
C GLU A 44 -22.15 -7.50 1.13
N GLY A 45 -21.09 -7.12 1.84
CA GLY A 45 -19.75 -7.65 1.69
C GLY A 45 -18.85 -6.82 0.80
N GLY A 46 -19.22 -5.58 0.48
CA GLY A 46 -18.42 -4.67 -0.32
C GLY A 46 -17.05 -4.38 0.33
N THR A 47 -16.00 -4.33 -0.49
CA THR A 47 -14.59 -4.22 -0.08
C THR A 47 -13.87 -3.09 -0.83
N LEU A 48 -12.61 -2.84 -0.47
CA LEU A 48 -11.75 -1.91 -1.22
C LEU A 48 -11.51 -2.41 -2.65
N ALA A 49 -11.39 -3.72 -2.86
CA ALA A 49 -11.23 -4.29 -4.19
C ALA A 49 -12.43 -3.98 -5.11
N ASP A 50 -13.64 -3.97 -4.55
CA ASP A 50 -14.85 -3.64 -5.31
C ASP A 50 -14.88 -2.15 -5.67
N ALA A 51 -14.47 -1.27 -4.74
CA ALA A 51 -14.35 0.16 -5.01
C ALA A 51 -13.28 0.46 -6.09
N ALA A 52 -12.12 -0.19 -6.00
CA ALA A 52 -11.06 -0.08 -7.00
C ALA A 52 -11.52 -0.56 -8.38
N SER A 53 -12.29 -1.66 -8.43
CA SER A 53 -12.87 -2.19 -9.67
C SER A 53 -13.87 -1.23 -10.30
N LEU A 54 -14.74 -0.60 -9.50
CA LEU A 54 -15.68 0.41 -9.97
C LEU A 54 -14.98 1.67 -10.50
N LEU A 55 -13.85 2.04 -9.92
CA LEU A 55 -13.04 3.19 -10.34
C LEU A 55 -12.12 2.89 -11.53
N GLY A 56 -11.83 1.61 -11.81
CA GLY A 56 -10.72 1.23 -12.68
C GLY A 56 -9.36 1.71 -12.13
N ALA A 57 -9.24 1.86 -10.80
CA ALA A 57 -8.07 2.43 -10.17
C ALA A 57 -6.99 1.36 -9.88
N PRO A 58 -5.71 1.66 -10.08
CA PRO A 58 -4.61 0.79 -9.64
C PRO A 58 -4.56 0.71 -8.11
N VAL A 59 -4.07 -0.39 -7.57
CA VAL A 59 -3.96 -0.64 -6.12
C VAL A 59 -2.49 -0.76 -5.73
N LEU A 60 -1.97 0.23 -5.00
CA LEU A 60 -0.65 0.16 -4.37
C LEU A 60 -0.71 -0.72 -3.11
N LEU A 61 0.15 -1.74 -3.03
CA LEU A 61 0.18 -2.65 -1.87
C LEU A 61 1.19 -2.17 -0.82
N VAL A 62 0.74 -1.99 0.41
CA VAL A 62 1.63 -1.72 1.56
C VAL A 62 1.90 -3.01 2.33
N ALA A 63 3.15 -3.44 2.33
CA ALA A 63 3.62 -4.66 2.97
C ALA A 63 4.35 -4.39 4.29
N ALA A 64 4.36 -5.38 5.18
CA ALA A 64 5.26 -5.39 6.33
C ALA A 64 6.66 -5.89 5.92
N ALA A 65 7.70 -5.57 6.71
CA ALA A 65 9.03 -6.14 6.49
C ALA A 65 9.17 -7.56 7.08
N GLY A 66 8.46 -7.86 8.18
CA GLY A 66 8.68 -9.07 8.98
C GLY A 66 8.01 -10.34 8.46
N LEU A 67 8.11 -11.41 9.25
CA LEU A 67 7.55 -12.73 8.94
C LEU A 67 6.04 -12.70 8.61
N GLY A 68 5.65 -13.54 7.66
CA GLY A 68 4.28 -13.63 7.15
C GLY A 68 3.96 -12.64 6.02
N THR A 69 4.83 -11.66 5.76
CA THR A 69 4.59 -10.66 4.70
C THR A 69 4.55 -11.25 3.30
N LEU A 70 5.40 -12.24 2.99
CA LEU A 70 5.44 -12.86 1.66
C LEU A 70 4.11 -13.53 1.31
N ASN A 71 3.55 -14.31 2.24
CA ASN A 71 2.24 -14.95 2.05
C ASN A 71 1.12 -13.93 1.86
N THR A 72 1.05 -12.91 2.73
CA THR A 72 -0.01 -11.88 2.63
C THR A 72 0.12 -11.09 1.34
N THR A 73 1.34 -10.76 0.92
CA THR A 73 1.62 -10.06 -0.33
C THR A 73 1.20 -10.90 -1.53
N GLU A 74 1.60 -12.18 -1.58
CA GLU A 74 1.24 -13.09 -2.67
C GLU A 74 -0.28 -13.28 -2.77
N LEU A 75 -0.96 -13.55 -1.65
CA LEU A 75 -2.41 -13.72 -1.63
C LEU A 75 -3.14 -12.46 -2.12
N THR A 76 -2.67 -11.28 -1.70
CA THR A 76 -3.24 -10.00 -2.13
C THR A 76 -3.00 -9.76 -3.62
N ALA A 77 -1.78 -10.00 -4.11
CA ALA A 77 -1.44 -9.84 -5.52
C ALA A 77 -2.22 -10.81 -6.42
N ARG A 78 -2.42 -12.05 -5.99
CA ARG A 78 -3.26 -13.03 -6.69
C ARG A 78 -4.72 -12.57 -6.78
N GLU A 79 -5.27 -12.01 -5.72
CA GLU A 79 -6.64 -11.47 -5.71
C GLU A 79 -6.78 -10.28 -6.66
N LEU A 80 -5.84 -9.33 -6.63
CA LEU A 80 -5.82 -8.20 -7.57
C LEU A 80 -5.79 -8.68 -9.01
N ARG A 81 -4.89 -9.63 -9.32
CA ARG A 81 -4.78 -10.23 -10.66
C ARG A 81 -6.05 -10.96 -11.09
N ALA A 82 -6.67 -11.73 -10.20
CA ALA A 82 -7.92 -12.44 -10.48
C ALA A 82 -9.08 -11.49 -10.82
N ARG A 83 -9.05 -10.27 -10.28
CA ARG A 83 -10.01 -9.18 -10.55
C ARG A 83 -9.62 -8.29 -11.73
N GLY A 84 -8.45 -8.50 -12.33
CA GLY A 84 -7.92 -7.62 -13.38
C GLY A 84 -7.53 -6.24 -12.88
N LEU A 85 -7.26 -6.09 -11.57
CA LEU A 85 -6.79 -4.84 -10.98
C LEU A 85 -5.27 -4.72 -11.13
N GLU A 86 -4.81 -3.54 -11.55
CA GLU A 86 -3.39 -3.24 -11.69
C GLU A 86 -2.73 -3.11 -10.31
N LEU A 87 -1.60 -3.79 -10.12
CA LEU A 87 -0.71 -3.64 -8.98
C LEU A 87 0.58 -2.94 -9.46
N PRO A 88 0.68 -1.60 -9.38
CA PRO A 88 1.84 -0.87 -9.89
C PRO A 88 3.12 -1.15 -9.09
N GLY A 89 2.98 -1.58 -7.83
CA GLY A 89 4.11 -1.96 -6.99
C GLY A 89 3.75 -2.21 -5.54
N VAL A 90 4.79 -2.47 -4.76
CA VAL A 90 4.73 -2.70 -3.31
C VAL A 90 5.53 -1.61 -2.59
N VAL A 91 5.07 -1.17 -1.44
CA VAL A 91 5.83 -0.32 -0.52
C VAL A 91 5.93 -1.00 0.83
N ILE A 92 7.13 -1.07 1.41
CA ILE A 92 7.27 -1.50 2.81
C ILE A 92 6.87 -0.33 3.71
N GLY A 93 5.78 -0.49 4.45
CA GLY A 93 5.17 0.61 5.23
C GLY A 93 5.97 1.00 6.47
N SER A 94 6.89 0.15 6.93
CA SER A 94 7.77 0.44 8.06
C SER A 94 9.01 -0.46 7.96
N TRP A 95 10.15 0.16 7.63
CA TRP A 95 11.45 -0.48 7.58
C TRP A 95 12.23 -0.18 8.87
N PRO A 96 12.64 -1.20 9.63
CA PRO A 96 13.34 -1.01 10.90
C PRO A 96 14.77 -0.49 10.69
N GLU A 97 15.28 0.27 11.66
CA GLU A 97 16.68 0.74 11.66
C GLU A 97 17.69 -0.42 11.74
N ALA A 98 17.32 -1.48 12.46
CA ALA A 98 18.09 -2.72 12.55
C ALA A 98 17.22 -3.90 12.05
N PRO A 99 17.15 -4.14 10.72
CA PRO A 99 16.38 -5.24 10.17
C PRO A 99 17.04 -6.58 10.51
N ASP A 100 16.22 -7.51 10.99
CA ASP A 100 16.63 -8.90 11.21
C ASP A 100 16.81 -9.65 9.88
N LEU A 101 17.33 -10.88 9.95
CA LEU A 101 17.56 -11.71 8.76
C LEU A 101 16.26 -11.92 7.97
N ALA A 102 15.11 -12.07 8.65
CA ALA A 102 13.83 -12.28 7.99
C ALA A 102 13.43 -11.05 7.16
N ALA A 103 13.56 -9.84 7.71
CA ALA A 103 13.28 -8.60 6.99
C ALA A 103 14.18 -8.42 5.77
N ARG A 104 15.47 -8.74 5.89
CA ARG A 104 16.43 -8.67 4.78
C ARG A 104 16.14 -9.68 3.68
N CYS A 105 15.80 -10.92 4.03
CA CYS A 105 15.36 -11.92 3.04
C CYS A 105 14.06 -11.50 2.37
N ASN A 106 13.05 -11.09 3.14
CA ASN A 106 11.76 -10.66 2.60
C ASN A 106 11.90 -9.48 1.65
N LEU A 107 12.81 -8.54 1.91
CA LEU A 107 13.09 -7.41 1.01
C LEU A 107 13.44 -7.88 -0.40
N ALA A 108 14.25 -8.94 -0.52
CA ALA A 108 14.66 -9.49 -1.80
C ALA A 108 13.52 -10.25 -2.50
N ASP A 109 12.68 -10.96 -1.73
CA ASP A 109 11.64 -11.84 -2.27
C ASP A 109 10.31 -11.12 -2.57
N LEU A 110 10.06 -9.96 -1.96
CA LEU A 110 8.81 -9.20 -2.10
C LEU A 110 8.43 -8.88 -3.55
N PRO A 111 9.34 -8.39 -4.42
CA PRO A 111 9.00 -8.12 -5.82
C PRO A 111 8.52 -9.36 -6.58
N ASP A 112 9.14 -10.50 -6.32
CA ASP A 112 8.86 -11.76 -7.01
C ASP A 112 7.47 -12.30 -6.62
N VAL A 113 7.17 -12.35 -5.31
CA VAL A 113 5.87 -12.86 -4.84
C VAL A 113 4.71 -11.92 -5.17
N ALA A 114 4.98 -10.61 -5.25
CA ALA A 114 3.99 -9.63 -5.70
C ALA A 114 3.77 -9.70 -7.22
N GLY A 115 4.81 -10.06 -7.98
CA GLY A 115 4.85 -9.87 -9.43
C GLY A 115 4.80 -8.39 -9.81
N ALA A 116 5.36 -7.52 -8.97
CA ALA A 116 5.33 -6.07 -9.09
C ALA A 116 6.57 -5.46 -8.41
N PRO A 117 7.09 -4.30 -8.87
CA PRO A 117 8.31 -3.73 -8.32
C PRO A 117 8.14 -3.25 -6.88
N LEU A 118 9.22 -3.29 -6.10
CA LEU A 118 9.30 -2.57 -4.84
C LEU A 118 9.51 -1.08 -5.14
N LEU A 119 8.56 -0.25 -4.71
CA LEU A 119 8.50 1.19 -4.97
C LEU A 119 8.83 2.04 -3.74
N GLY A 120 9.21 1.43 -2.62
CA GLY A 120 9.63 2.19 -1.46
C GLY A 120 9.77 1.39 -0.18
N ALA A 121 10.42 2.02 0.78
CA ALA A 121 10.57 1.55 2.15
C ALA A 121 10.51 2.76 3.09
N VAL A 122 9.40 2.92 3.80
CA VAL A 122 9.18 4.02 4.73
C VAL A 122 9.93 3.74 6.03
N ALA A 123 10.70 4.70 6.54
CA ALA A 123 11.43 4.52 7.78
C ALA A 123 10.50 4.25 8.97
N ALA A 124 10.86 3.30 9.84
CA ALA A 124 10.16 3.07 11.10
C ALA A 124 10.07 4.37 11.93
N GLY A 125 8.90 4.64 12.52
CA GLY A 125 8.64 5.87 13.27
C GLY A 125 8.36 7.10 12.40
N ALA A 126 8.27 6.97 11.07
CA ALA A 126 7.96 8.10 10.20
C ALA A 126 6.66 8.83 10.59
N GLY A 127 5.65 8.10 11.07
CA GLY A 127 4.39 8.68 11.52
C GLY A 127 4.49 9.63 12.72
N ASP A 128 5.57 9.53 13.51
CA ASP A 128 5.80 10.35 14.70
C ASP A 128 6.68 11.58 14.40
N LEU A 129 7.17 11.74 13.17
CA LEU A 129 8.01 12.85 12.78
C LEU A 129 7.22 14.17 12.75
N ALA A 130 7.85 15.25 13.21
CA ALA A 130 7.29 16.59 13.05
C ALA A 130 7.04 16.87 11.55
N PRO A 131 5.95 17.57 11.17
CA PRO A 131 5.59 17.77 9.77
C PRO A 131 6.70 18.32 8.86
N PRO A 132 7.56 19.28 9.29
CA PRO A 132 8.68 19.75 8.48
C PRO A 132 9.75 18.68 8.24
N VAL A 133 9.97 17.79 9.21
CA VAL A 133 10.92 16.68 9.10
C VAL A 133 10.38 15.61 8.17
N PHE A 134 9.11 15.23 8.34
CA PHE A 134 8.43 14.27 7.48
C PHE A 134 8.50 14.69 6.01
N ARG A 135 8.10 15.93 5.68
CA ARG A 135 8.08 16.43 4.29
C ARG A 135 9.46 16.44 3.63
N ARG A 136 10.52 16.71 4.42
CA ARG A 136 11.89 16.70 3.90
C ARG A 136 12.40 15.28 3.65
N ALA A 137 12.01 14.32 4.48
CA ALA A 137 12.47 12.94 4.38
C ALA A 137 11.66 12.08 3.40
N ALA A 138 10.36 12.38 3.24
CA ALA A 138 9.42 11.56 2.47
C ALA A 138 9.83 11.23 1.03
N PRO A 139 10.41 12.16 0.24
CA PRO A 139 10.89 11.82 -1.10
C PRO A 139 11.92 10.69 -1.09
N GLY A 140 12.74 10.60 -0.03
CA GLY A 140 13.76 9.56 0.10
C GLY A 140 13.22 8.16 0.47
N TRP A 141 11.91 7.98 0.66
CA TRP A 141 11.31 6.69 0.98
C TRP A 141 10.56 6.04 -0.20
N LEU A 142 10.24 6.82 -1.22
CA LEU A 142 9.44 6.41 -2.37
C LEU A 142 10.23 6.49 -3.66
N ALA A 143 9.97 5.59 -4.59
CA ALA A 143 10.63 5.52 -5.89
C ALA A 143 10.10 6.61 -6.84
N PRO A 144 10.80 6.90 -7.96
CA PRO A 144 10.37 7.91 -8.94
C PRO A 144 8.95 7.75 -9.51
N PRO A 145 8.40 6.52 -9.72
CA PRO A 145 6.99 6.37 -10.13
C PRO A 145 5.97 6.90 -9.11
N LEU A 146 6.39 7.19 -7.87
CA LEU A 146 5.59 7.76 -6.80
C LEU A 146 6.14 9.15 -6.38
N ASP A 147 6.76 9.88 -7.31
CA ASP A 147 7.34 11.22 -7.13
C ASP A 147 8.43 11.33 -6.04
N GLY A 148 9.12 10.23 -5.77
CA GLY A 148 10.24 10.19 -4.83
C GLY A 148 11.62 10.04 -5.49
N THR A 149 12.64 9.88 -4.66
CA THR A 149 14.07 9.78 -5.02
C THR A 149 14.73 8.51 -4.51
N TRP A 150 13.95 7.58 -3.95
CA TRP A 150 14.45 6.32 -3.41
C TRP A 150 14.96 5.38 -4.53
N ASP A 151 16.15 4.82 -4.31
CA ASP A 151 16.81 3.88 -5.22
C ASP A 151 16.67 2.44 -4.69
N ALA A 152 15.82 1.65 -5.33
CA ALA A 152 15.57 0.26 -5.00
C ALA A 152 16.86 -0.60 -5.05
N ALA A 153 17.70 -0.40 -6.07
CA ALA A 153 18.90 -1.19 -6.26
C ALA A 153 19.96 -0.87 -5.21
N GLY A 154 20.15 0.42 -4.92
CA GLY A 154 21.02 0.88 -3.84
C GLY A 154 20.53 0.44 -2.47
N PHE A 155 19.21 0.45 -2.24
CA PHE A 155 18.61 -0.01 -0.99
C PHE A 155 18.83 -1.52 -0.78
N GLY A 156 18.50 -2.35 -1.79
CA GLY A 156 18.72 -3.79 -1.72
C GLY A 156 20.18 -4.17 -1.47
N ARG A 157 21.15 -3.44 -2.03
CA ARG A 157 22.58 -3.68 -1.76
C ARG A 157 22.99 -3.35 -0.32
N ARG A 158 22.42 -2.30 0.28
CA ARG A 158 22.73 -1.90 1.66
C ARG A 158 22.12 -2.86 2.68
N GLU A 159 20.94 -3.36 2.37
CA GLU A 159 20.15 -4.21 3.27
C GLU A 159 20.31 -5.71 2.99
N ALA A 160 21.20 -6.09 2.07
CA ALA A 160 21.51 -7.49 1.82
C ALA A 160 21.90 -8.23 3.12
N PRO A 161 21.53 -9.51 3.28
CA PRO A 161 21.95 -10.34 4.40
C PRO A 161 23.48 -10.47 4.54
#